data_AF-A0A1G4MD84-F1
#
_entry.id   AF-A0A1G4MD84-F1
#
_cell.length_a   1.000
_cell.length_b   1.000
_cell.length_c   1.000
_cell.angle_alpha   90.00
_cell.angle_beta   90.00
_cell.angle_gamma   90.00
#
_symmetry.space_group_name_H-M   'P 1'
#
loop_
_entity.id
_entity.type
_entity.pdbx_description
1 polymer ?
#
loop_
_entity_poly.entity_id
_entity_poly.type
_entity_poly.pdbx_seq_one_letter_code
_entity_poly.pdbx_strand_id
1 'polypeptide(L)'
;MSKQTVLDRELHRLLKSHTQTTLSETQEQIEANHAYITSKQLKKLIDLHDLTFQERCVIPLQKLYDKHMALRLMDGDLQNWAEVVDRDIRVLETTLQLVKEGRQET
;
A
#
# COMPACT_ATOMS: atom_id res chain seq x y z
N MET A 1 -17.39 2.38 -75.07
CA MET A 1 -17.27 2.22 -73.61
C MET A 1 -18.66 2.14 -73.04
N SER A 2 -19.00 1.02 -72.39
CA SER A 2 -20.33 0.78 -71.81
C SER A 2 -20.55 1.69 -70.60
N LYS A 3 -21.79 2.17 -70.38
CA LYS A 3 -22.14 2.96 -69.18
C LYS A 3 -21.76 2.21 -67.89
N GLN A 4 -21.87 0.88 -67.90
CA GLN A 4 -21.49 0.00 -66.79
C GLN A 4 -20.00 0.14 -66.44
N THR A 5 -19.13 0.09 -67.45
CA THR A 5 -17.68 0.18 -67.25
C THR A 5 -17.22 1.55 -66.75
N VAL A 6 -17.97 2.62 -67.05
CA VAL A 6 -17.70 3.97 -66.52
C VAL A 6 -18.15 4.06 -65.06
N LEU A 7 -19.32 3.48 -64.74
CA LEU A 7 -19.85 3.45 -63.37
C LEU A 7 -18.92 2.66 -62.43
N ASP A 8 -18.47 1.47 -62.86
CA ASP A 8 -17.56 0.63 -62.06
C ASP A 8 -16.21 1.31 -61.80
N ARG A 9 -15.72 2.11 -62.75
CA ARG A 9 -14.46 2.85 -62.61
C ARG A 9 -14.60 4.00 -61.61
N GLU A 10 -15.71 4.74 -61.65
CA GLU A 10 -15.97 5.81 -60.68
C GLU A 10 -16.25 5.26 -59.30
N LEU A 11 -16.95 4.12 -59.19
CA LEU A 11 -17.20 3.45 -57.91
C LEU A 11 -15.89 2.95 -57.28
N HIS A 12 -14.99 2.35 -58.07
CA HIS A 12 -13.64 2.00 -57.62
C HIS A 12 -12.81 3.22 -57.22
N ARG A 13 -12.97 4.35 -57.92
CA ARG A 13 -12.28 5.61 -57.57
C ARG A 13 -12.80 6.18 -56.25
N LEU A 14 -14.10 6.07 -55.99
CA LEU A 14 -14.74 6.54 -54.75
C LEU A 14 -14.35 5.65 -53.56
N LEU A 15 -14.38 4.32 -53.72
CA LEU A 15 -13.90 3.36 -52.73
C LEU A 15 -12.42 3.53 -52.39
N LYS A 16 -11.59 3.87 -53.39
CA LYS A 16 -10.17 4.17 -53.19
C LYS A 16 -9.89 5.60 -52.77
N SER A 17 -10.87 6.50 -52.81
CA SER A 17 -10.69 7.87 -52.32
C SER A 17 -10.64 7.82 -50.80
N HIS A 18 -9.43 7.93 -50.25
CA HIS A 18 -9.20 8.22 -48.83
C HIS A 18 -9.58 9.67 -48.55
N THR A 19 -10.85 9.98 -48.74
CA THR A 19 -11.38 11.29 -48.37
C THR A 19 -11.75 11.17 -46.89
N GLN A 20 -10.97 11.84 -46.04
CA GLN A 20 -11.21 11.87 -44.60
C GLN A 20 -12.63 12.40 -44.39
N THR A 21 -13.50 11.55 -43.84
CA THR A 21 -14.86 11.95 -43.50
C THR A 21 -14.85 12.59 -42.12
N THR A 22 -15.80 13.46 -41.83
CA THR A 22 -15.97 14.07 -40.50
C THR A 22 -16.09 13.00 -39.40
N LEU A 23 -16.68 11.84 -39.73
CA LEU A 23 -16.72 10.66 -38.87
C LEU A 23 -15.31 10.13 -38.57
N SER A 24 -14.48 9.96 -39.61
CA SER A 24 -13.10 9.48 -39.47
C SER A 24 -12.25 10.42 -38.61
N GLU A 25 -12.39 11.74 -38.79
CA GLU A 25 -11.68 12.73 -37.97
C GLU A 25 -12.14 12.68 -36.50
N THR A 26 -13.44 12.54 -36.28
CA THR A 26 -13.99 12.42 -34.92
C THR A 26 -13.48 11.15 -34.24
N GLN A 27 -13.43 10.04 -34.97
CA GLN A 27 -12.91 8.77 -34.46
C GLN A 27 -11.43 8.89 -34.07
N GLU A 28 -10.61 9.52 -34.91
CA GLU A 28 -9.19 9.74 -34.64
C GLU A 28 -8.98 10.58 -33.37
N GLN A 29 -9.81 11.60 -33.15
CA GLN A 29 -9.79 12.40 -31.92
C GLN A 29 -10.21 11.60 -30.68
N ILE A 30 -11.21 10.72 -30.81
CA ILE A 30 -11.63 9.83 -29.72
C ILE A 30 -10.49 8.88 -29.34
N GLU A 31 -9.84 8.27 -30.33
CA GLU A 31 -8.73 7.36 -30.11
C GLU A 31 -7.52 8.07 -29.49
N ALA A 32 -7.18 9.27 -29.97
CA ALA A 32 -6.12 10.09 -29.40
C ALA A 32 -6.42 10.49 -27.94
N ASN A 33 -7.65 10.90 -27.64
CA ASN A 33 -8.07 11.22 -26.27
C ASN A 33 -8.03 9.99 -25.37
N HIS A 34 -8.53 8.85 -25.84
CA HIS A 34 -8.47 7.60 -25.09
C HIS A 34 -7.01 7.23 -24.76
N ALA A 35 -6.11 7.29 -25.75
CA ALA A 35 -4.69 7.04 -25.54
C ALA A 35 -4.08 7.99 -24.49
N TYR A 36 -4.44 9.27 -24.52
CA TYR A 36 -3.98 10.25 -23.54
C TYR A 36 -4.51 9.97 -22.12
N ILE A 37 -5.81 9.72 -21.98
CA ILE A 37 -6.46 9.41 -20.70
C ILE A 37 -5.79 8.19 -20.07
N THR A 38 -5.66 7.10 -20.83
CA THR A 38 -5.11 5.84 -20.32
C THR A 38 -3.61 5.96 -20.00
N SER A 39 -2.81 6.52 -20.91
CA SER A 39 -1.34 6.52 -20.77
C SER A 39 -0.81 7.59 -19.81
N LYS A 40 -1.53 8.71 -19.64
CA LYS A 40 -1.08 9.84 -18.82
C LYS A 40 -1.92 9.99 -17.57
N GLN A 41 -3.23 10.19 -17.72
CA GLN A 41 -4.07 10.60 -16.59
C GLN A 41 -4.30 9.45 -15.62
N LEU A 42 -4.68 8.27 -16.11
CA LEU A 42 -4.90 7.10 -15.26
C LEU A 42 -3.61 6.65 -14.57
N LYS A 43 -2.50 6.59 -15.31
CA LYS A 43 -1.19 6.28 -14.73
C LYS A 43 -0.84 7.23 -13.59
N LYS A 44 -0.98 8.53 -13.81
CA LYS A 44 -0.69 9.54 -12.77
C LYS A 44 -1.61 9.42 -11.57
N LEU A 45 -2.88 9.05 -11.78
CA LEU A 45 -3.83 8.82 -10.69
C LEU A 45 -3.43 7.60 -9.84
N ILE A 46 -3.01 6.50 -10.46
CA ILE A 46 -2.50 5.32 -9.76
C ILE A 46 -1.26 5.68 -8.96
N ASP A 47 -0.29 6.35 -9.59
CA ASP A 47 0.94 6.77 -8.91
C ASP A 47 0.64 7.69 -7.71
N LEU A 48 -0.28 8.64 -7.86
CA LEU A 48 -0.72 9.51 -6.77
C LEU A 48 -1.41 8.73 -5.66
N HIS A 49 -2.33 7.84 -6.02
CA HIS A 49 -3.08 7.03 -5.06
C HIS A 49 -2.11 6.19 -4.24
N ASP A 50 -1.26 5.40 -4.88
CA ASP A 50 -0.43 4.43 -4.19
C ASP A 50 0.69 5.11 -3.39
N LEU A 51 1.38 6.08 -3.97
CA LEU A 51 2.52 6.73 -3.32
C LEU A 51 2.06 7.66 -2.19
N THR A 52 1.01 8.46 -2.42
CA THR A 52 0.48 9.36 -1.38
C THR A 52 -0.19 8.57 -0.26
N PHE A 53 -0.93 7.50 -0.57
CA PHE A 53 -1.54 6.65 0.45
C PHE A 53 -0.48 5.91 1.26
N GLN A 54 0.57 5.40 0.61
CA GLN A 54 1.67 4.75 1.30
C GLN A 54 2.41 5.73 2.23
N GLU A 55 2.74 6.93 1.75
CA GLU A 55 3.46 7.95 2.53
C GLU A 55 2.64 8.55 3.67
N ARG A 56 1.34 8.80 3.46
CA ARG A 56 0.50 9.50 4.44
C ARG A 56 -0.24 8.56 5.39
N CYS A 57 -0.54 7.34 4.98
CA CYS A 57 -1.35 6.42 5.76
C CYS A 57 -0.55 5.21 6.24
N VAL A 58 0.08 4.47 5.32
CA VAL A 58 0.71 3.18 5.64
C VAL A 58 1.99 3.38 6.47
N ILE A 59 2.93 4.20 6.00
CA ILE A 59 4.20 4.44 6.69
C ILE A 59 4.00 5.01 8.10
N PRO A 60 3.15 6.03 8.33
CA PRO A 60 2.91 6.56 9.67
C PRO A 60 2.26 5.54 10.61
N LEU A 61 1.31 4.75 10.11
CA LEU A 61 0.66 3.71 10.89
C LEU A 61 1.66 2.61 11.31
N GLN A 62 2.55 2.22 10.40
CA GLN A 62 3.58 1.24 10.70
C GLN A 62 4.60 1.78 11.72
N LYS A 63 5.03 3.03 11.59
CA LYS A 63 5.88 3.70 12.60
C LYS A 63 5.21 3.76 13.97
N LEU A 64 3.89 4.02 14.00
CA LEU A 64 3.13 4.03 15.24
C LEU A 64 3.07 2.63 15.87
N TYR A 65 2.78 1.61 15.06
CA TYR A 65 2.80 0.22 15.49
C TYR A 65 4.16 -0.16 16.07
N ASP A 66 5.26 0.09 15.35
CA ASP A 66 6.61 -0.26 15.79
C ASP A 66 6.97 0.46 17.10
N LYS A 67 6.63 1.75 17.23
CA LYS A 67 6.85 2.52 18.45
C LYS A 67 6.14 1.90 19.66
N HIS A 68 4.87 1.52 19.51
CA HIS A 68 4.11 0.96 20.62
C HIS A 68 4.44 -0.51 20.88
N MET A 69 4.82 -1.26 19.85
CA MET A 69 5.25 -2.65 19.99
C MET A 69 6.62 -2.74 20.66
N ALA A 70 7.55 -1.83 20.36
CA ALA A 70 8.82 -1.71 21.08
C ALA A 70 8.61 -1.38 22.57
N LEU A 71 7.67 -0.49 22.89
CA LEU A 71 7.28 -0.22 24.27
C LEU A 71 6.65 -1.45 24.96
N ARG A 72 5.83 -2.22 24.23
CA ARG A 72 5.23 -3.45 24.75
C ARG A 72 6.25 -4.59 24.95
N LEU A 73 7.31 -4.64 24.13
CA LEU A 73 8.42 -5.57 24.35
C LEU A 73 9.21 -5.21 25.61
N MET A 74 9.30 -3.92 25.96
CA MET A 74 9.89 -3.47 27.24
C MET A 74 9.01 -3.80 28.46
N ASP A 75 7.68 -3.94 28.30
CA ASP A 75 6.82 -4.48 29.39
C ASP A 75 7.13 -5.94 29.72
N GLY A 76 7.75 -6.69 28.80
CA GLY A 76 8.33 -8.01 29.09
C GLY A 76 9.43 -7.94 30.15
N ASP A 77 10.18 -6.83 30.20
CA ASP A 77 11.15 -6.58 31.26
C ASP A 77 10.48 -6.30 32.60
N LEU A 78 9.27 -5.70 32.63
CA LEU A 78 8.58 -5.42 33.88
C LEU A 78 8.18 -6.70 34.62
N GLN A 79 7.68 -7.71 33.89
CA GLN A 79 7.36 -9.01 34.49
C GLN A 79 8.62 -9.73 34.98
N ASN A 80 9.70 -9.71 34.18
CA ASN A 80 10.99 -10.28 34.59
C ASN A 80 11.56 -9.57 35.83
N TRP A 81 11.46 -8.25 35.90
CA TRP A 81 11.83 -7.47 37.08
C TRP A 81 10.97 -7.82 38.30
N ALA A 82 9.65 -7.97 38.12
CA ALA A 82 8.76 -8.39 39.20
C ALA A 82 9.13 -9.79 39.73
N GLU A 83 9.46 -10.73 38.85
CA GLU A 83 9.90 -12.08 39.22
C GLU A 83 11.23 -12.10 39.97
N VAL A 84 12.19 -11.24 39.60
CA VAL A 84 13.46 -11.10 40.33
C VAL A 84 13.24 -10.48 41.71
N VAL A 85 12.43 -9.43 41.81
CA VAL A 85 12.12 -8.77 43.08
C VAL A 85 11.37 -9.70 44.04
N ASP A 86 10.38 -10.47 43.57
CA ASP A 86 9.66 -11.45 44.41
C ASP A 86 10.59 -12.52 44.98
N ARG A 87 11.53 -13.00 44.15
CA ARG A 87 12.56 -13.96 44.59
C ARG A 87 13.43 -13.39 45.70
N ASP A 88 13.93 -12.17 45.53
CA ASP A 88 14.80 -11.53 46.52
C ASP A 88 14.08 -11.30 47.84
N ILE A 89 12.81 -10.85 47.78
CA ILE A 89 11.97 -10.72 48.98
C ILE A 89 11.85 -12.06 49.70
N ARG A 90 11.54 -13.14 48.99
CA ARG A 90 11.38 -14.47 49.60
C ARG A 90 12.68 -15.00 50.23
N VAL A 91 13.83 -14.73 49.62
CA VAL A 91 15.15 -15.07 50.20
C VAL A 91 15.37 -14.30 51.50
N LEU A 92 15.05 -12.99 51.52
CA LEU A 92 15.18 -12.17 52.73
C LEU A 92 14.23 -12.63 53.84
N GLU A 93 12.98 -12.93 53.51
CA GLU A 93 11.99 -13.46 54.46
C GLU A 93 12.44 -14.79 55.07
N THR A 94 12.91 -15.73 54.24
CA THR A 94 13.41 -17.03 54.67
C THR A 94 14.64 -16.87 55.57
N THR A 95 15.57 -15.99 55.18
CA THR A 95 16.78 -15.72 55.97
C THR A 95 16.42 -15.11 57.33
N LEU A 96 15.49 -14.16 57.35
CA LEU A 96 15.00 -13.54 58.59
C LEU A 96 14.32 -14.57 59.49
N GLN A 97 13.56 -15.51 58.93
CA GLN A 97 12.92 -16.58 59.67
C GLN A 97 13.96 -17.51 60.31
N LEU A 98 14.96 -17.96 59.56
CA LEU A 98 16.06 -18.78 60.08
C LEU A 98 16.84 -18.06 61.19
N VAL A 99 17.08 -16.75 61.04
CA VAL A 99 17.74 -15.95 62.09
C VAL A 99 16.88 -15.83 63.35
N LYS A 100 15.55 -15.73 63.21
CA LYS A 100 14.63 -15.70 64.36
C LYS A 100 14.59 -17.06 65.07
N GLU A 101 14.49 -18.14 64.32
CA GLU A 101 14.50 -19.51 64.84
C GLU A 101 15.82 -19.82 65.56
N GLY A 102 16.96 -19.51 64.95
CA GLY A 102 18.27 -19.69 65.58
C GLY A 102 18.54 -18.79 66.79
N ARG A 103 17.81 -17.68 66.95
CA ARG A 103 17.84 -16.84 68.17
C ARG A 103 16.89 -17.32 69.28
N GLN A 104 15.92 -18.16 68.96
CA GLN A 104 15.00 -18.75 69.95
C GLN A 104 15.55 -20.04 70.56
N GLU A 105 16.51 -20.70 69.89
CA GLU A 105 17.16 -21.93 70.34
C GLU A 105 18.41 -21.69 71.23
N THR A 106 18.80 -20.43 71.47
CA THR A 106 19.85 -20.00 72.41
C THR A 106 19.28 -19.19 73.56
#